data_AF-A0A0C9T2F7-F1
#
_entry.id   AF-A0A0C9T2F7-F1
#
_cell.length_a   1.000
_cell.length_b   1.000
_cell.length_c   1.000
_cell.angle_alpha   90.00
_cell.angle_beta   90.00
_cell.angle_gamma   90.00
#
_symmetry.space_group_name_H-M   'P 1'
#
loop_
_entity.id
_entity.type
_entity.pdbx_description
1 polymer ?
#
loop_
_entity_poly.entity_id
_entity_poly.type
_entity_poly.pdbx_seq_one_letter_code
_entity_poly.pdbx_strand_id
1 'polypeptide(L)'
;MAPSKETSCEGSLPTAPPTPVRLLARLLRDLSVKEDTHLSPIDENADKSDRETTLPAPTLVAQESLQKRISEVIKKLSATQLAGLIADKPLSSSLTMPSAIVDTIDTLTISPDISAIELKTKNEALLMGALQEAEERCQSYKQRVITLQAQAVLNEAYCNKLRFQLAFQEEKKSNPGAPGKLVVDGLPRLLSGDEFYERVVEFTRWQKEAVAKKETRKVARERLKVANKEWKKSEAERKAENSRRQEHFHAEKEAWKSEKKEARAAKRRFTKPEPKLGELLKPLPKPMLAVAEDEESGEEIVLDDDNEQSSESDSD
;
A
#
# COMPACT_ATOMS: atom_id res chain seq x y z
N MET A 1 48.91 35.66 34.57
CA MET A 1 48.60 34.65 33.54
C MET A 1 47.41 33.84 34.02
N ALA A 2 46.29 33.90 33.30
CA ALA A 2 45.09 33.12 33.57
C ALA A 2 44.70 32.41 32.27
N PRO A 3 44.28 31.13 32.29
CA PRO A 3 43.95 30.40 31.08
C PRO A 3 42.56 30.80 30.57
N SER A 4 42.52 31.10 29.28
CA SER A 4 41.35 31.38 28.46
C SER A 4 40.36 30.22 28.48
N LYS A 5 39.10 30.51 28.85
CA LYS A 5 37.97 29.61 28.63
C LYS A 5 37.75 29.44 27.14
N GLU A 6 37.72 28.19 26.70
CA GLU A 6 37.37 27.78 25.35
C GLU A 6 36.05 28.43 24.92
N THR A 7 36.12 29.32 23.93
CA THR A 7 34.96 29.81 23.21
C THR A 7 34.40 28.66 22.39
N SER A 8 33.45 27.93 22.97
CA SER A 8 32.59 27.00 22.25
C SER A 8 31.95 27.75 21.09
N CYS A 9 32.43 27.46 19.87
CA CYS A 9 31.84 27.91 18.62
C CYS A 9 30.51 27.16 18.42
N GLU A 10 29.50 27.48 19.22
CA GLU A 10 28.13 27.10 18.89
C GLU A 10 27.70 28.02 17.76
N GLY A 11 27.90 27.54 16.51
CA GLY A 11 27.48 28.25 15.32
C GLY A 11 25.97 28.49 15.41
N SER A 12 25.59 29.75 15.67
CA SER A 12 24.20 30.15 15.68
C SER A 12 23.68 30.04 14.26
N LEU A 13 22.96 28.96 13.96
CA LEU A 13 22.18 28.90 12.72
C LEU A 13 21.16 30.06 12.76
N PRO A 14 20.96 30.80 11.65
CA PRO A 14 20.08 31.98 11.63
C PRO A 14 18.62 31.70 12.02
N THR A 15 18.20 30.44 12.06
CA THR A 15 16.83 30.02 12.40
C THR A 15 16.86 28.81 13.32
N ALA A 16 16.08 28.84 14.40
CA ALA A 16 15.90 27.68 15.28
C ALA A 16 15.39 26.48 14.47
N PRO A 17 16.05 25.31 14.52
CA PRO A 17 15.63 24.17 13.72
C PRO A 17 14.24 23.71 14.14
N PRO A 18 13.42 23.20 13.19
CA PRO A 18 12.07 22.75 13.48
C PRO A 18 12.08 21.69 14.58
N THR A 19 11.05 21.72 15.43
CA THR A 19 10.88 20.84 16.60
C THR A 19 11.28 19.37 16.38
N PRO A 20 10.89 18.70 15.28
CA PRO A 20 11.34 17.32 15.02
C PRO A 20 12.87 17.17 14.85
N VAL A 21 13.53 18.12 14.19
CA VAL A 21 15.00 18.09 13.99
C VAL A 21 15.72 18.27 15.34
N ARG A 22 15.18 19.11 16.23
CA ARG A 22 15.69 19.27 17.60
C ARG A 22 15.58 17.98 18.43
N LEU A 23 14.49 17.24 18.28
CA LEU A 23 14.28 15.97 18.99
C LEU A 23 15.30 14.91 18.55
N LEU A 24 15.55 14.80 17.24
CA LEU A 24 16.55 13.86 16.70
C LEU A 24 17.98 14.27 17.04
N ALA A 25 18.31 15.56 16.91
CA ALA A 25 19.64 16.07 17.27
C ALA A 25 19.96 15.86 18.75
N ARG A 26 18.95 16.00 19.64
CA ARG A 26 19.09 15.70 21.06
C ARG A 26 19.33 14.22 21.32
N LEU A 27 18.60 13.34 20.62
CA LEU A 27 18.84 11.89 20.72
C LEU A 27 20.28 11.55 20.30
N LEU A 28 20.73 12.02 19.14
CA LEU A 28 22.08 11.74 18.62
C LEU A 28 23.18 12.26 19.56
N ARG A 29 22.99 13.46 20.12
CA ARG A 29 23.90 14.03 21.13
C ARG A 29 23.96 13.18 22.40
N ASP A 30 22.80 12.75 22.90
CA ASP A 30 22.69 11.89 24.08
C ASP A 30 23.31 10.50 23.88
N LEU A 31 23.37 10.01 22.64
CA LEU A 31 24.04 8.76 22.28
C LEU A 31 25.56 8.92 22.21
N SER A 32 26.03 10.00 21.57
CA SER A 32 27.47 10.29 21.42
C SER A 32 28.18 10.48 22.76
N VAL A 33 27.54 11.13 23.75
CA VAL A 33 28.16 11.37 25.08
C VAL A 33 28.40 10.08 25.88
N LYS A 34 27.70 8.99 25.57
CA LYS A 34 27.82 7.72 26.31
C LYS A 34 28.90 6.79 25.79
N GLU A 35 29.36 6.98 24.55
CA GLU A 35 30.43 6.17 23.95
C GLU A 35 31.80 6.51 24.55
N ASP A 36 32.00 7.79 24.92
CA ASP A 36 33.27 8.27 25.47
C ASP A 36 33.50 7.93 26.95
N THR A 37 32.49 7.39 27.65
CA THR A 37 32.60 7.09 29.10
C THR A 37 33.21 5.73 29.40
N HIS A 38 33.61 4.95 28.39
CA HIS A 38 34.17 3.59 28.56
C HIS A 38 35.68 3.46 28.37
N LEU A 39 36.41 4.55 28.08
CA LEU A 39 37.88 4.53 28.07
C LEU A 39 38.42 4.96 29.44
N SER A 40 38.41 4.03 30.39
CA SER A 40 39.20 4.18 31.62
C SER A 40 40.70 4.22 31.27
N PRO A 41 41.49 5.07 31.94
CA PRO A 41 42.95 5.11 31.76
C PRO A 41 43.58 3.76 32.12
N ILE A 42 44.47 3.28 31.26
CA ILE A 42 45.41 2.20 31.56
C ILE A 42 46.37 2.75 32.61
N ASP A 43 46.19 2.37 33.87
CA ASP A 43 47.22 2.52 34.90
C ASP A 43 47.93 1.18 35.03
N GLU A 44 49.18 1.14 34.54
CA GLU A 44 50.11 0.06 34.84
C GLU A 44 50.48 0.14 36.32
N ASN A 45 50.16 -0.90 37.11
CA ASN A 45 51.06 -1.47 38.11
C ASN A 45 50.47 -2.76 38.71
N ALA A 46 51.33 -3.78 38.80
CA ALA A 46 51.02 -5.14 39.24
C ALA A 46 51.08 -5.29 40.77
N ASP A 47 50.17 -6.06 41.37
CA ASP A 47 50.50 -7.30 42.12
C ASP A 47 49.25 -8.14 42.47
N LYS A 48 49.49 -9.42 42.69
CA LYS A 48 48.58 -10.58 42.73
C LYS A 48 47.54 -10.60 43.87
N SER A 49 46.35 -11.12 43.60
CA SER A 49 45.82 -12.35 44.25
C SER A 49 44.42 -12.71 43.75
N ASP A 50 44.18 -14.02 43.71
CA ASP A 50 43.00 -14.70 43.20
C ASP A 50 41.67 -14.23 43.81
N ARG A 51 40.65 -14.10 42.95
CA ARG A 51 39.28 -14.56 43.20
C ARG A 51 38.44 -14.50 41.93
N GLU A 52 37.93 -15.68 41.54
CA GLU A 52 36.78 -15.84 40.67
C GLU A 52 35.66 -14.87 41.07
N THR A 53 35.23 -14.01 40.15
CA THR A 53 33.94 -13.34 40.23
C THR A 53 33.39 -13.15 38.81
N THR A 54 32.46 -14.04 38.51
CA THR A 54 31.39 -13.97 37.51
C THR A 54 31.13 -12.56 36.95
N LEU A 55 31.33 -12.42 35.64
CA LEU A 55 30.87 -11.30 34.83
C LEU A 55 29.34 -11.12 34.97
N PRO A 56 28.81 -9.99 35.47
CA PRO A 56 27.41 -9.66 35.29
C PRO A 56 27.26 -8.88 33.98
N ALA A 57 26.35 -9.35 33.13
CA ALA A 57 25.96 -8.73 31.87
C ALA A 57 25.57 -7.24 32.05
N PRO A 58 26.38 -6.25 31.59
CA PRO A 58 25.99 -4.84 31.61
C PRO A 58 25.10 -4.47 30.40
N THR A 59 24.95 -5.39 29.45
CA THR A 59 24.44 -5.09 28.10
C THR A 59 22.92 -4.92 28.06
N LEU A 60 22.15 -5.67 28.87
CA LEU A 60 20.68 -5.64 28.81
C LEU A 60 20.08 -4.34 29.38
N VAL A 61 20.61 -3.84 30.50
CA VAL A 61 20.08 -2.63 31.15
C VAL A 61 20.35 -1.37 30.31
N ALA A 62 21.52 -1.31 29.67
CA ALA A 62 21.86 -0.23 28.74
C ALA A 62 20.96 -0.26 27.49
N GLN A 63 20.66 -1.46 26.97
CA GLN A 63 19.78 -1.67 25.83
C GLN A 63 18.32 -1.29 26.12
N GLU A 64 17.79 -1.67 27.29
CA GLU A 64 16.43 -1.27 27.71
C GLU A 64 16.30 0.25 27.91
N SER A 65 17.33 0.90 28.45
CA SER A 65 17.38 2.35 28.63
C SER A 65 17.40 3.09 27.29
N LEU A 66 18.16 2.57 26.32
CA LEU A 66 18.20 3.06 24.94
C LEU A 66 16.83 2.92 24.26
N GLN A 67 16.22 1.74 24.34
CA GLN A 67 14.91 1.47 23.73
C GLN A 67 13.80 2.35 24.31
N LYS A 68 13.80 2.60 25.63
CA LYS A 68 12.87 3.54 26.27
C LYS A 68 13.03 4.96 25.72
N ARG A 69 14.26 5.44 25.54
CA ARG A 69 14.55 6.76 24.95
C ARG A 69 14.13 6.87 23.50
N ILE A 70 14.42 5.85 22.69
CA ILE A 70 13.98 5.77 21.28
C ILE A 70 12.45 5.81 21.21
N SER A 71 11.77 5.03 22.05
CA SER A 71 10.30 4.99 22.13
C SER A 71 9.71 6.34 22.54
N GLU A 72 10.34 7.04 23.49
CA GLU A 72 9.92 8.38 23.90
C GLU A 72 10.08 9.41 22.77
N VAL A 73 11.18 9.33 22.00
CA VAL A 73 11.41 10.20 20.84
C VAL A 73 10.41 9.88 19.73
N ILE A 74 10.13 8.62 19.44
CA ILE A 74 9.09 8.21 18.49
C ILE A 74 7.73 8.79 18.91
N LYS A 75 7.36 8.69 20.19
CA LYS A 75 6.11 9.27 20.72
C LYS A 75 6.06 10.80 20.60
N LYS A 76 7.19 11.49 20.78
CA LYS A 76 7.25 12.94 20.60
C LYS A 76 7.20 13.33 19.12
N LEU A 77 7.83 12.56 18.24
CA LEU A 77 7.81 12.80 16.80
C LEU A 77 6.44 12.50 16.18
N SER A 78 5.70 11.51 16.68
CA SER A 78 4.33 11.21 16.22
C SER A 78 3.32 12.32 16.55
N ALA A 79 3.64 13.20 17.52
CA ALA A 79 2.86 14.41 17.79
C ALA A 79 3.24 15.60 16.88
N THR A 80 4.18 15.42 15.95
CA THR A 80 4.61 16.46 15.01
C THR A 80 4.11 16.18 13.58
N GLN A 81 4.33 17.13 12.68
CA GLN A 81 4.00 16.98 11.25
C GLN A 81 4.75 15.83 10.56
N LEU A 82 5.78 15.25 11.20
CA LEU A 82 6.53 14.09 10.69
C LEU A 82 5.96 12.74 11.15
N ALA A 83 4.78 12.70 11.78
CA ALA A 83 4.15 11.46 12.22
C ALA A 83 4.03 10.42 11.09
N GLY A 84 3.78 10.88 9.86
CA GLY A 84 3.69 10.01 8.69
C GLY A 84 4.99 9.31 8.29
N LEU A 85 6.17 9.79 8.71
CA LEU A 85 7.45 9.11 8.48
C LEU A 85 7.68 7.92 9.42
N ILE A 86 6.94 7.86 10.53
CA ILE A 86 7.08 6.84 11.57
C ILE A 86 5.95 5.81 11.51
N ALA A 87 4.87 6.14 10.81
CA ALA A 87 3.78 5.21 10.62
C ALA A 87 4.19 4.05 9.69
N ASP A 88 3.78 2.82 10.02
CA ASP A 88 4.00 1.63 9.19
C ASP A 88 3.20 1.64 7.87
N LYS A 89 2.46 2.72 7.61
CA LYS A 89 1.65 2.90 6.40
C LYS A 89 2.45 3.68 5.37
N PRO A 90 2.33 3.33 4.07
CA PRO A 90 2.94 4.13 3.01
C PRO A 90 2.44 5.57 3.10
N LEU A 91 3.33 6.52 2.82
CA LEU A 91 3.01 7.94 2.80
C LEU A 91 1.80 8.18 1.89
N SER A 92 0.82 8.94 2.39
CA SER A 92 -0.36 9.33 1.61
C SER A 92 -0.13 10.68 0.95
N SER A 93 -0.81 10.93 -0.18
CA SER A 93 -0.75 12.22 -0.88
C SER A 93 -1.19 13.41 -0.01
N SER A 94 -2.01 13.14 1.02
CA SER A 94 -2.51 14.10 2.01
C SER A 94 -1.44 14.70 2.93
N LEU A 95 -0.25 14.11 3.02
CA LEU A 95 0.81 14.59 3.91
C LEU A 95 1.41 15.93 3.42
N THR A 96 1.13 17.02 4.12
CA THR A 96 1.69 18.35 3.80
C THR A 96 3.18 18.40 4.11
N MET A 97 4.01 18.48 3.07
CA MET A 97 5.44 18.74 3.21
C MET A 97 5.68 20.19 3.66
N PRO A 98 6.64 20.45 4.57
CA PRO A 98 7.07 21.80 4.87
C PRO A 98 7.59 22.47 3.60
N SER A 99 7.04 23.64 3.25
CA SER A 99 7.56 24.44 2.13
C SER A 99 8.87 25.10 2.54
N ALA A 100 9.82 25.20 1.62
CA ALA A 100 11.07 25.87 1.89
C ALA A 100 10.82 27.37 1.98
N ILE A 101 11.03 27.96 3.17
CA ILE A 101 11.06 29.42 3.30
C ILE A 101 12.37 29.87 2.67
N VAL A 102 12.28 30.40 1.45
CA VAL A 102 13.41 30.96 0.72
C VAL A 102 13.37 32.47 0.90
N ASP A 103 14.25 32.99 1.74
CA ASP A 103 14.43 34.44 1.86
C ASP A 103 15.04 34.99 0.57
N THR A 104 14.55 36.17 0.15
CA THR A 104 15.09 36.86 -1.01
C THR A 104 16.51 37.28 -0.70
N ILE A 105 17.47 36.80 -1.50
CA ILE A 105 18.87 37.20 -1.35
C ILE A 105 18.97 38.66 -1.78
N ASP A 106 19.20 39.54 -0.81
CA ASP A 106 19.41 40.97 -1.08
C ASP A 106 20.59 41.13 -2.05
N THR A 107 20.29 41.67 -3.23
CA THR A 107 21.27 42.17 -4.17
C THR A 107 21.72 43.54 -3.72
N LEU A 108 22.36 43.63 -2.54
CA LEU A 108 22.91 44.92 -2.12
C LEU A 108 23.97 45.33 -3.15
N THR A 109 23.64 46.40 -3.85
CA THR A 109 24.39 47.02 -4.92
C THR A 109 25.76 47.48 -4.45
N ILE A 110 26.79 47.00 -5.16
CA ILE A 110 28.07 47.67 -5.43
C ILE A 110 28.76 48.17 -4.16
N SER A 111 29.56 47.29 -3.55
CA SER A 111 30.70 47.74 -2.75
C SER A 111 31.55 48.71 -3.61
N PRO A 112 32.01 49.84 -3.05
CA PRO A 112 32.92 50.72 -3.78
C PRO A 112 34.14 49.91 -4.24
N ASP A 113 34.66 50.21 -5.44
CA ASP A 113 35.81 49.53 -6.02
C ASP A 113 37.01 49.65 -5.07
N ILE A 114 37.23 48.60 -4.28
CA ILE A 114 38.20 48.59 -3.17
C ILE A 114 39.63 48.67 -3.73
N SER A 115 39.82 48.36 -5.01
CA SER A 115 41.08 48.53 -5.74
C SER A 115 41.45 49.99 -6.02
N ALA A 116 40.52 50.94 -5.86
CA ALA A 116 40.77 52.37 -6.07
C ALA A 116 41.38 53.08 -4.83
N ILE A 117 41.56 52.37 -3.71
CA ILE A 117 42.06 52.96 -2.45
C ILE A 117 43.61 52.95 -2.45
N GLU A 118 44.24 54.13 -2.46
CA GLU A 118 45.68 54.26 -2.30
C GLU A 118 46.12 53.91 -0.86
N LEU A 119 46.94 52.87 -0.73
CA LEU A 119 47.49 52.40 0.55
C LEU A 119 48.79 53.13 0.88
N LYS A 120 48.82 53.83 2.01
CA LYS A 120 49.97 54.63 2.46
C LYS A 120 50.76 53.96 3.59
N THR A 121 50.13 53.07 4.35
CA THR A 121 50.77 52.40 5.50
C THR A 121 50.76 50.87 5.41
N LYS A 122 51.73 50.21 6.05
CA LYS A 122 51.80 48.73 6.09
C LYS A 122 50.57 48.11 6.77
N ASN A 123 49.99 48.81 7.74
CA ASN A 123 48.79 48.37 8.44
C ASN A 123 47.56 48.40 7.53
N GLU A 124 47.43 49.42 6.67
CA GLU A 124 46.37 49.49 5.67
C GLU A 124 46.45 48.32 4.68
N ALA A 125 47.65 47.95 4.22
CA ALA A 125 47.82 46.79 3.35
C ALA A 125 47.40 45.47 4.02
N LEU A 126 47.69 45.32 5.32
CA LEU A 126 47.30 44.15 6.10
C LEU A 126 45.78 44.09 6.30
N LEU A 127 45.15 45.24 6.59
CA LEU A 127 43.69 45.36 6.74
C LEU A 127 42.97 45.08 5.42
N MET A 128 43.52 45.55 4.30
CA MET A 128 43.02 45.28 2.97
C MET A 128 43.03 43.80 2.60
N GLY A 129 44.14 43.11 2.90
CA GLY A 129 44.21 41.65 2.70
C GLY A 129 43.17 40.91 3.53
N ALA A 130 43.00 41.29 4.79
CA ALA A 130 41.98 40.71 5.67
C ALA A 130 40.55 40.99 5.18
N LEU A 131 40.30 42.17 4.60
CA LEU A 131 39.01 42.56 4.02
C LEU A 131 38.70 41.73 2.77
N GLN A 132 39.67 41.57 1.85
CA GLN A 132 39.52 40.75 0.65
C GLN A 132 39.23 39.30 1.01
N GLU A 133 39.99 38.72 1.94
CA GLU A 133 39.75 37.34 2.41
C GLU A 133 38.36 37.19 3.05
N ALA A 134 37.91 38.20 3.81
CA ALA A 134 36.57 38.19 4.39
C ALA A 134 35.48 38.31 3.31
N GLU A 135 35.69 39.13 2.29
CA GLU A 135 34.76 39.29 1.16
C GLU A 135 34.66 38.01 0.32
N GLU A 136 35.78 37.39 -0.03
CA GLU A 136 35.82 36.10 -0.73
C GLU A 136 35.07 35.03 0.05
N ARG A 137 35.28 34.94 1.38
CA ARG A 137 34.51 34.05 2.26
C ARG A 137 33.02 34.36 2.21
N CYS A 138 32.62 35.62 2.33
CA CYS A 138 31.22 36.03 2.22
C CYS A 138 30.60 35.67 0.87
N GLN A 139 31.33 35.87 -0.24
CA GLN A 139 30.88 35.48 -1.58
C GLN A 139 30.70 33.97 -1.70
N SER A 140 31.64 33.18 -1.17
CA SER A 140 31.53 31.71 -1.14
C SER A 140 30.30 31.24 -0.36
N TYR A 141 29.99 31.88 0.77
CA TYR A 141 28.80 31.57 1.55
C TYR A 141 27.52 31.95 0.81
N LYS A 142 27.50 33.12 0.14
CA LYS A 142 26.37 33.53 -0.70
C LYS A 142 26.10 32.50 -1.80
N GLN A 143 27.13 32.06 -2.53
CA GLN A 143 26.98 31.03 -3.57
C GLN A 143 26.45 29.71 -3.01
N ARG A 144 26.93 29.30 -1.84
CA ARG A 144 26.46 28.09 -1.16
C ARG A 144 24.99 28.22 -0.76
N VAL A 145 24.57 29.37 -0.23
CA VAL A 145 23.16 29.62 0.13
C VAL A 145 22.28 29.59 -1.11
N ILE A 146 22.67 30.25 -2.21
CA ILE A 146 21.95 30.20 -3.50
C ILE A 146 21.77 28.75 -3.95
N THR A 147 22.83 27.95 -3.90
CA THR A 147 22.80 26.55 -4.30
C THR A 147 21.82 25.74 -3.45
N LEU A 148 21.84 25.93 -2.13
CA LEU A 148 20.93 25.25 -1.21
C LEU A 148 19.47 25.66 -1.43
N GLN A 149 19.21 26.95 -1.65
CA GLN A 149 17.88 27.45 -1.96
C GLN A 149 17.36 26.87 -3.29
N ALA A 150 18.19 26.85 -4.34
CA ALA A 150 17.83 26.26 -5.63
C ALA A 150 17.51 24.76 -5.50
N GLN A 151 18.31 24.02 -4.73
CA GLN A 151 18.04 22.60 -4.44
C GLN A 151 16.73 22.41 -3.67
N ALA A 152 16.44 23.25 -2.69
CA ALA A 152 15.20 23.19 -1.92
C ALA A 152 13.96 23.38 -2.83
N VAL A 153 14.00 24.37 -3.72
CA VAL A 153 12.92 24.62 -4.69
C VAL A 153 12.73 23.45 -5.65
N LEU A 154 13.82 22.89 -6.18
CA LEU A 154 13.76 21.72 -7.07
C LEU A 154 13.20 20.48 -6.37
N ASN A 155 13.61 20.24 -5.12
CA ASN A 155 13.11 19.15 -4.31
C ASN A 155 11.62 19.31 -4.01
N GLU A 156 11.17 20.53 -3.70
CA GLU A 156 9.75 20.82 -3.50
C GLU A 156 8.93 20.55 -4.76
N ALA A 157 9.39 21.02 -5.92
CA ALA A 157 8.73 20.76 -7.20
C ALA A 157 8.64 19.25 -7.53
N TYR A 158 9.73 18.51 -7.30
CA TYR A 158 9.77 17.07 -7.48
C TYR A 158 8.80 16.34 -6.54
N CYS A 159 8.84 16.68 -5.24
CA CYS A 159 7.93 16.11 -4.25
C CYS A 159 6.46 16.39 -4.59
N ASN A 160 6.14 17.61 -5.05
CA ASN A 160 4.79 17.95 -5.50
C ASN A 160 4.34 17.09 -6.68
N LYS A 161 5.20 16.89 -7.69
CA LYS A 161 4.91 15.98 -8.81
C LYS A 161 4.61 14.55 -8.33
N LEU A 162 5.42 14.03 -7.41
CA LEU A 162 5.22 12.69 -6.85
C LEU A 162 3.91 12.60 -6.06
N ARG A 163 3.56 13.64 -5.28
CA ARG A 163 2.28 13.72 -4.55
C ARG A 163 1.08 13.68 -5.49
N PHE A 164 1.12 14.39 -6.61
CA PHE A 164 0.03 14.33 -7.60
C PHE A 164 -0.11 12.94 -8.23
N GLN A 165 1.01 12.28 -8.55
CA GLN A 165 0.98 10.92 -9.06
C GLN A 165 0.39 9.94 -8.04
N LEU A 166 0.77 10.10 -6.77
CA LEU A 166 0.25 9.28 -5.69
C LEU A 166 -1.25 9.53 -5.46
N ALA A 167 -1.68 10.79 -5.43
CA ALA A 167 -3.09 11.16 -5.29
C ALA A 167 -3.94 10.54 -6.40
N PHE A 168 -3.44 10.57 -7.64
CA PHE A 168 -4.11 9.96 -8.78
C PHE A 168 -4.21 8.44 -8.67
N GLN A 169 -3.17 7.77 -8.16
CA GLN A 169 -3.21 6.33 -7.91
C GLN A 169 -4.16 5.97 -6.77
N GLU A 170 -4.14 6.74 -5.67
CA GLU A 170 -5.05 6.58 -4.54
C GLU A 170 -6.51 6.75 -4.98
N GLU A 171 -6.80 7.77 -5.79
CA GLU A 171 -8.13 8.01 -6.38
C GLU A 171 -8.58 6.82 -7.23
N LYS A 172 -7.71 6.33 -8.14
CA LYS A 172 -7.99 5.15 -8.97
C LYS A 172 -8.26 3.89 -8.15
N LYS A 173 -7.49 3.67 -7.08
CA LYS A 173 -7.66 2.52 -6.19
C LYS A 173 -8.92 2.62 -5.34
N SER A 174 -9.29 3.83 -4.91
CA SER A 174 -10.49 4.06 -4.10
C SER A 174 -11.78 3.87 -4.91
N ASN A 175 -11.74 4.19 -6.21
CA ASN A 175 -12.89 4.15 -7.10
C ASN A 175 -12.64 3.28 -8.35
N PRO A 176 -12.42 1.96 -8.20
CA PRO A 176 -12.22 1.07 -9.33
C PRO A 176 -13.53 0.99 -10.14
N GLY A 177 -13.51 1.53 -11.35
CA GLY A 177 -14.68 1.55 -12.23
C GLY A 177 -15.60 2.76 -12.07
N ALA A 178 -15.12 3.86 -11.45
CA ALA A 178 -15.81 5.14 -11.59
C ALA A 178 -16.00 5.47 -13.08
N PRO A 179 -17.19 5.94 -13.48
CA PRO A 179 -17.44 6.39 -14.85
C PRO A 179 -16.36 7.41 -15.23
N GLY A 180 -15.76 7.21 -16.42
CA GLY A 180 -14.54 7.91 -16.86
C GLY A 180 -14.58 9.44 -16.74
N LYS A 181 -13.46 10.11 -16.95
CA LYS A 181 -13.42 11.58 -16.84
C LYS A 181 -14.20 12.23 -17.98
N LEU A 182 -14.98 13.28 -17.66
CA LEU A 182 -15.67 14.13 -18.64
C LEU A 182 -14.71 14.73 -19.68
N VAL A 183 -13.48 15.06 -19.26
CA VAL A 183 -12.42 15.57 -20.13
C VAL A 183 -11.22 14.64 -20.04
N VAL A 184 -10.92 13.96 -21.14
CA VAL A 184 -9.83 12.98 -21.24
C VAL A 184 -8.49 13.67 -21.53
N ASP A 185 -8.51 14.76 -22.30
CA ASP A 185 -7.30 15.44 -22.81
C ASP A 185 -6.53 16.24 -21.75
N GLY A 186 -7.16 16.53 -20.60
CA GLY A 186 -6.57 17.32 -19.52
C GLY A 186 -6.36 18.82 -19.83
N LEU A 187 -6.79 19.29 -21.00
CA LEU A 187 -6.68 20.70 -21.39
C LEU A 187 -7.73 21.57 -20.66
N PRO A 188 -7.37 22.81 -20.28
CA PRO A 188 -8.33 23.77 -19.74
C PRO A 188 -9.45 24.06 -20.75
N ARG A 189 -10.70 24.02 -20.30
CA ARG A 189 -11.88 24.33 -21.11
C ARG A 189 -12.71 25.40 -20.41
N LEU A 190 -13.34 26.26 -21.20
CA LEU A 190 -14.25 27.29 -20.69
C LEU A 190 -15.54 26.62 -20.20
N LEU A 191 -15.78 26.67 -18.88
CA LEU A 191 -16.94 26.02 -18.25
C LEU A 191 -18.28 26.63 -18.66
N SER A 192 -18.27 27.90 -19.07
CA SER A 192 -19.46 28.64 -19.52
C SER A 192 -19.72 28.51 -21.02
N GLY A 193 -18.88 27.79 -21.77
CA GLY A 193 -19.09 27.57 -23.20
C GLY A 193 -20.14 26.49 -23.45
N ASP A 194 -20.97 26.69 -24.49
CA ASP A 194 -22.04 25.76 -24.86
C ASP A 194 -21.49 24.35 -25.16
N GLU A 195 -20.32 24.23 -25.79
CA GLU A 195 -19.65 22.95 -26.06
C GLU A 195 -19.30 22.15 -24.79
N PHE A 196 -19.02 22.83 -23.68
CA PHE A 196 -18.74 22.16 -22.41
C PHE A 196 -20.06 21.68 -21.78
N TYR A 197 -21.11 22.50 -21.85
CA TYR A 197 -22.43 22.15 -21.37
C TYR A 197 -22.99 20.91 -22.09
N GLU A 198 -22.93 20.87 -23.43
CA GLU A 198 -23.39 19.72 -24.22
C GLU A 198 -22.65 18.43 -23.80
N ARG A 199 -21.33 18.50 -23.63
CA ARG A 199 -20.55 17.34 -23.13
C ARG A 199 -20.99 16.89 -21.74
N VAL A 200 -21.27 17.81 -20.81
CA VAL A 200 -21.78 17.47 -19.48
C VAL A 200 -23.11 16.73 -19.59
N VAL A 201 -24.00 17.19 -20.48
CA VAL A 201 -25.31 16.55 -20.72
C VAL A 201 -25.12 15.13 -21.28
N GLU A 202 -24.29 14.98 -22.32
CA GLU A 202 -24.00 13.67 -22.92
C GLU A 202 -23.38 12.70 -21.93
N PHE A 203 -22.40 13.16 -21.15
CA PHE A 203 -21.74 12.37 -20.13
C PHE A 203 -22.70 11.95 -19.02
N THR A 204 -23.59 12.84 -18.58
CA THR A 204 -24.62 12.53 -17.59
C THR A 204 -25.61 11.50 -18.14
N ARG A 205 -26.00 11.61 -19.42
CA ARG A 205 -26.85 10.61 -20.09
C ARG A 205 -26.14 9.26 -20.16
N TRP A 206 -24.89 9.23 -20.59
CA TRP A 206 -24.08 8.02 -20.65
C TRP A 206 -23.96 7.33 -19.28
N GLN A 207 -23.72 8.10 -18.21
CA GLN A 207 -23.70 7.57 -16.84
C GLN A 207 -25.04 6.91 -16.46
N LYS A 208 -26.17 7.57 -16.75
CA LYS A 208 -27.51 7.02 -16.47
C LYS A 208 -27.77 5.73 -17.25
N GLU A 209 -27.40 5.70 -18.53
CA GLU A 209 -27.54 4.51 -19.37
C GLU A 209 -26.66 3.35 -18.88
N ALA A 210 -25.42 3.64 -18.47
CA ALA A 210 -24.52 2.63 -17.91
C ALA A 210 -25.07 2.02 -16.61
N VAL A 211 -25.63 2.86 -15.72
CA VAL A 211 -26.29 2.38 -14.49
C VAL A 211 -27.52 1.54 -14.83
N ALA A 212 -28.37 1.99 -15.76
CA ALA A 212 -29.54 1.22 -16.19
C ALA A 212 -29.14 -0.15 -16.78
N LYS A 213 -28.09 -0.20 -17.62
CA LYS A 213 -27.55 -1.46 -18.17
C LYS A 213 -27.02 -2.39 -17.07
N LYS A 214 -26.37 -1.87 -16.03
CA LYS A 214 -25.92 -2.67 -14.88
C LYS A 214 -27.11 -3.26 -14.12
N GLU A 215 -28.16 -2.47 -13.87
CA GLU A 215 -29.36 -2.96 -13.18
C GLU A 215 -30.12 -3.99 -14.01
N THR A 216 -30.26 -3.82 -15.33
CA THR A 216 -30.91 -4.84 -16.17
C THR A 216 -30.13 -6.16 -16.18
N ARG A 217 -28.78 -6.10 -16.25
CA ARG A 217 -27.92 -7.28 -16.11
C ARG A 217 -28.10 -7.96 -14.75
N LYS A 218 -28.19 -7.19 -13.66
CA LYS A 218 -28.43 -7.72 -12.31
C LYS A 218 -29.77 -8.44 -12.21
N VAL A 219 -30.85 -7.82 -12.70
CA VAL A 219 -32.18 -8.43 -12.72
C VAL A 219 -32.19 -9.71 -13.57
N ALA A 220 -31.51 -9.73 -14.72
CA ALA A 220 -31.40 -10.93 -15.55
C ALA A 220 -30.65 -12.07 -14.83
N ARG A 221 -29.54 -11.77 -14.13
CA ARG A 221 -28.80 -12.74 -13.32
C ARG A 221 -29.67 -13.32 -12.19
N GLU A 222 -30.43 -12.49 -11.49
CA GLU A 222 -31.32 -12.95 -10.42
C GLU A 222 -32.46 -13.84 -10.96
N ARG A 223 -33.06 -13.49 -12.10
CA ARG A 223 -34.07 -14.33 -12.77
C ARG A 223 -33.49 -15.69 -13.14
N LEU A 224 -32.27 -15.71 -13.71
CA LEU A 224 -31.59 -16.96 -14.04
C LEU A 224 -31.31 -17.78 -12.77
N LYS A 225 -30.89 -17.14 -11.67
CA LYS A 225 -30.64 -17.81 -10.40
C LYS A 225 -31.89 -18.51 -9.86
N VAL A 226 -33.05 -17.87 -9.95
CA VAL A 226 -34.33 -18.48 -9.56
C VAL A 226 -34.68 -19.65 -10.48
N ALA A 227 -34.62 -19.45 -11.80
CA ALA A 227 -34.91 -20.51 -12.78
C ALA A 227 -33.98 -21.74 -12.61
N ASN A 228 -32.69 -21.51 -12.33
CA ASN A 228 -31.74 -22.58 -12.06
C ASN A 228 -32.05 -23.33 -10.75
N LYS A 229 -32.54 -22.65 -9.71
CA LYS A 229 -32.97 -23.33 -8.47
C LYS A 229 -34.19 -24.21 -8.71
N GLU A 230 -35.16 -23.74 -9.48
CA GLU A 230 -36.34 -24.52 -9.85
C GLU A 230 -35.95 -25.73 -10.72
N TRP A 231 -35.11 -25.52 -11.73
CA TRP A 231 -34.58 -26.59 -12.57
C TRP A 231 -33.84 -27.66 -11.75
N LYS A 232 -32.98 -27.25 -10.81
CA LYS A 232 -32.26 -28.20 -9.91
C LYS A 232 -33.24 -29.05 -9.10
N LYS A 233 -34.34 -28.48 -8.60
CA LYS A 233 -35.36 -29.23 -7.84
C LYS A 233 -36.06 -30.26 -8.72
N SER A 234 -36.54 -29.85 -9.89
CA SER A 234 -37.21 -30.77 -10.82
C SER A 234 -36.27 -31.87 -11.33
N GLU A 235 -34.98 -31.56 -11.52
CA GLU A 235 -33.99 -32.54 -11.93
C GLU A 235 -33.67 -33.55 -10.81
N ALA A 236 -33.65 -33.11 -9.55
CA ALA A 236 -33.51 -34.00 -8.40
C ALA A 236 -34.72 -34.94 -8.25
N GLU A 237 -35.94 -34.42 -8.38
CA GLU A 237 -37.18 -35.22 -8.36
C GLU A 237 -37.19 -36.27 -9.49
N ARG A 238 -36.80 -35.86 -10.71
CA ARG A 238 -36.67 -36.77 -11.86
C ARG A 238 -35.67 -37.90 -11.59
N LYS A 239 -34.50 -37.55 -11.04
CA LYS A 239 -33.46 -38.53 -10.69
C LYS A 239 -33.97 -39.51 -9.64
N ALA A 240 -34.60 -39.03 -8.56
CA ALA A 240 -35.15 -39.87 -7.50
C ALA A 240 -36.21 -40.85 -8.05
N GLU A 241 -37.12 -40.39 -8.90
CA GLU A 241 -38.14 -41.24 -9.50
C GLU A 241 -37.54 -42.29 -10.46
N ASN A 242 -36.51 -41.93 -11.22
CA ASN A 242 -35.80 -42.88 -12.07
C ASN A 242 -35.02 -43.91 -11.23
N SER A 243 -34.37 -43.51 -10.14
CA SER A 243 -33.73 -44.42 -9.18
C SER A 243 -34.75 -45.40 -8.60
N ARG A 244 -35.92 -44.92 -8.18
CA ARG A 244 -37.01 -45.78 -7.68
C ARG A 244 -37.47 -46.82 -8.71
N ARG A 245 -37.59 -46.42 -9.99
CA ARG A 245 -37.91 -47.36 -11.08
C ARG A 245 -36.82 -48.41 -11.30
N GLN A 246 -35.56 -48.00 -11.21
CA GLN A 246 -34.43 -48.91 -11.32
C GLN A 246 -34.40 -49.89 -10.13
N GLU A 247 -34.55 -49.41 -8.90
CA GLU A 247 -34.61 -50.23 -7.68
C GLU A 247 -35.73 -51.26 -7.76
N HIS A 248 -36.94 -50.84 -8.15
CA HIS A 248 -38.07 -51.75 -8.32
C HIS A 248 -37.76 -52.84 -9.35
N PHE A 249 -37.21 -52.45 -10.50
CA PHE A 249 -36.79 -53.40 -11.54
C PHE A 249 -35.71 -54.37 -11.04
N HIS A 250 -34.71 -53.89 -10.29
CA HIS A 250 -33.67 -54.74 -9.70
C HIS A 250 -34.26 -55.72 -8.69
N ALA A 251 -35.15 -55.27 -7.81
CA ALA A 251 -35.83 -56.12 -6.84
C ALA A 251 -36.68 -57.20 -7.53
N GLU A 252 -37.47 -56.84 -8.54
CA GLU A 252 -38.25 -57.81 -9.35
C GLU A 252 -37.34 -58.80 -10.07
N LYS A 253 -36.21 -58.32 -10.61
CA LYS A 253 -35.24 -59.17 -11.31
C LYS A 253 -34.57 -60.17 -10.37
N GLU A 254 -34.21 -59.76 -9.16
CA GLU A 254 -33.64 -60.65 -8.14
C GLU A 254 -34.66 -61.65 -7.60
N ALA A 255 -35.92 -61.22 -7.38
CA ALA A 255 -37.01 -62.12 -7.03
C ALA A 255 -37.24 -63.17 -8.13
N TRP A 256 -37.28 -62.73 -9.40
CA TRP A 256 -37.42 -63.61 -10.56
C TRP A 256 -36.25 -64.61 -10.67
N LYS A 257 -35.01 -64.17 -10.46
CA LYS A 257 -33.82 -65.05 -10.45
C LYS A 257 -33.92 -66.10 -9.33
N SER A 258 -34.38 -65.69 -8.15
CA SER A 258 -34.55 -66.58 -6.99
C SER A 258 -35.62 -67.64 -7.25
N GLU A 259 -36.81 -67.24 -7.72
CA GLU A 259 -37.88 -68.16 -8.11
C GLU A 259 -37.45 -69.12 -9.24
N LYS A 260 -36.69 -68.60 -10.23
CA LYS A 260 -36.14 -69.42 -11.30
C LYS A 260 -35.16 -70.47 -10.76
N LYS A 261 -34.33 -70.11 -9.78
CA LYS A 261 -33.37 -71.01 -9.12
C LYS A 261 -34.10 -72.08 -8.30
N GLU A 262 -35.14 -71.71 -7.55
CA GLU A 262 -35.99 -72.64 -6.79
C GLU A 262 -36.73 -73.62 -7.70
N ALA A 263 -37.35 -73.13 -8.78
CA ALA A 263 -38.02 -73.97 -9.77
C ALA A 263 -37.05 -74.98 -10.42
N ARG A 264 -35.82 -74.53 -10.72
CA ARG A 264 -34.75 -75.40 -11.23
C ARG A 264 -34.34 -76.46 -10.21
N ALA A 265 -34.20 -76.10 -8.93
CA ALA A 265 -33.87 -77.04 -7.86
C ALA A 265 -34.98 -78.09 -7.65
N ALA A 266 -36.25 -77.68 -7.74
CA ALA A 266 -37.42 -78.55 -7.67
C ALA A 266 -37.69 -79.35 -8.97
N LYS A 267 -36.84 -79.20 -10.01
CA LYS A 267 -36.99 -79.81 -11.35
C LYS A 267 -38.35 -79.50 -12.01
N ARG A 268 -38.94 -78.35 -11.70
CA ARG A 268 -40.19 -77.86 -12.31
C ARG A 268 -39.85 -76.92 -13.49
N ARG A 269 -40.72 -76.88 -14.51
CA ARG A 269 -40.57 -75.90 -15.61
C ARG A 269 -40.96 -74.51 -15.12
N PHE A 270 -40.14 -73.51 -15.40
CA PHE A 270 -40.37 -72.11 -15.04
C PHE A 270 -40.77 -71.29 -16.27
N THR A 271 -41.95 -70.68 -16.25
CA THR A 271 -42.58 -70.05 -17.43
C THR A 271 -42.75 -68.53 -17.31
N LYS A 272 -42.38 -67.94 -16.16
CA LYS A 272 -42.53 -66.49 -15.95
C LYS A 272 -41.50 -65.73 -16.80
N PRO A 273 -41.91 -64.71 -17.59
CA PRO A 273 -41.00 -63.92 -18.42
C PRO A 273 -40.04 -63.10 -17.56
N GLU A 274 -38.86 -62.81 -18.07
CA GLU A 274 -37.89 -61.93 -17.39
C GLU A 274 -38.45 -60.49 -17.32
N PRO A 275 -38.38 -59.84 -16.14
CA PRO A 275 -38.74 -58.43 -16.01
C PRO A 275 -37.93 -57.56 -16.98
N LYS A 276 -38.53 -56.46 -17.47
CA LYS A 276 -37.86 -55.47 -18.33
C LYS A 276 -37.95 -54.08 -17.71
N LEU A 277 -36.86 -53.32 -17.76
CA LEU A 277 -36.84 -51.94 -17.28
C LEU A 277 -37.65 -51.06 -18.26
N GLY A 278 -38.63 -50.33 -17.74
CA GLY A 278 -39.44 -49.39 -18.52
C GLY A 278 -38.67 -48.14 -18.97
N GLU A 279 -39.32 -47.26 -19.73
CA GLU A 279 -38.71 -46.00 -20.20
C GLU A 279 -38.46 -45.04 -19.02
N LEU A 280 -37.22 -44.54 -18.93
CA LEU A 280 -36.81 -43.56 -17.92
C LEU A 280 -37.18 -42.13 -18.35
N LEU A 281 -37.42 -41.26 -17.37
CA LEU A 281 -37.73 -39.85 -17.64
C LEU A 281 -36.52 -39.13 -18.21
N LYS A 282 -36.73 -38.38 -19.30
CA LYS A 282 -35.70 -37.59 -20.01
C LYS A 282 -35.31 -36.33 -19.23
N PRO A 283 -34.05 -35.88 -19.33
CA PRO A 283 -33.57 -34.68 -18.65
C PRO A 283 -34.26 -33.40 -19.16
N LEU A 284 -34.49 -32.45 -18.26
CA LEU A 284 -35.06 -31.13 -18.60
C LEU A 284 -33.96 -30.19 -19.13
N PRO A 285 -34.26 -29.32 -20.12
CA PRO A 285 -33.29 -28.36 -20.64
C PRO A 285 -32.86 -27.36 -19.56
N LYS A 286 -31.56 -27.09 -19.47
CA LYS A 286 -30.99 -26.18 -18.46
C LYS A 286 -31.23 -24.71 -18.86
N PRO A 287 -31.72 -23.86 -17.94
CA PRO A 287 -31.82 -22.42 -18.18
C PRO A 287 -30.44 -21.80 -18.46
N MET A 288 -30.32 -21.04 -19.54
CA MET A 288 -29.12 -20.28 -19.90
C MET A 288 -29.49 -18.84 -20.24
N LEU A 289 -28.60 -17.89 -19.93
CA LEU A 289 -28.73 -16.53 -20.47
C LEU A 289 -28.40 -16.56 -21.94
N ALA A 290 -29.23 -15.93 -22.78
CA ALA A 290 -28.82 -15.60 -24.14
C ALA A 290 -27.57 -14.73 -24.04
N VAL A 291 -26.45 -15.22 -24.57
CA VAL A 291 -25.21 -14.46 -24.67
C VAL A 291 -25.50 -13.32 -25.64
N ALA A 292 -25.74 -12.13 -25.11
CA ALA A 292 -25.65 -10.92 -25.91
C ALA A 292 -24.16 -10.75 -26.23
N GLU A 293 -23.81 -10.93 -27.50
CA GLU A 293 -22.52 -10.54 -28.06
C GLU A 293 -22.34 -9.04 -27.82
N ASP A 294 -21.60 -8.68 -26.77
CA ASP A 294 -20.97 -7.38 -26.63
C ASP A 294 -19.73 -7.61 -25.75
N GLU A 295 -18.58 -7.48 -26.40
CA GLU A 295 -17.25 -7.70 -25.83
C GLU A 295 -16.95 -6.80 -24.61
N GLU A 296 -15.96 -7.29 -23.85
CA GLU A 296 -15.12 -6.53 -22.92
C GLU A 296 -15.75 -6.13 -21.57
N SER A 297 -15.78 -7.09 -20.64
CA SER A 297 -15.51 -6.80 -19.23
C SER A 297 -15.05 -8.09 -18.56
N GLY A 298 -13.74 -8.23 -18.40
CA GLY A 298 -13.08 -9.31 -17.66
C GLY A 298 -13.43 -9.27 -16.17
N GLU A 299 -14.65 -9.69 -15.83
CA GLU A 299 -14.96 -10.19 -14.49
C GLU A 299 -14.86 -11.71 -14.55
N GLU A 300 -13.70 -12.20 -14.12
CA GLU A 300 -13.40 -13.59 -13.85
C GLU A 300 -14.52 -14.20 -13.00
N ILE A 301 -15.18 -15.19 -13.59
CA ILE A 301 -16.23 -15.95 -12.95
C ILE A 301 -15.56 -16.89 -11.93
N VAL A 302 -15.47 -16.45 -10.68
CA VAL A 302 -15.28 -17.36 -9.54
C VAL A 302 -16.62 -18.06 -9.34
N LEU A 303 -16.76 -19.22 -9.98
CA LEU A 303 -17.73 -20.20 -9.54
C LEU A 303 -17.19 -20.76 -8.22
N ASP A 304 -17.85 -20.43 -7.12
CA ASP A 304 -17.70 -21.19 -5.87
C ASP A 304 -17.97 -22.66 -6.19
N ASP A 305 -16.89 -23.41 -6.24
CA ASP A 305 -16.86 -24.86 -6.30
C ASP A 305 -17.24 -25.37 -4.91
N ASP A 306 -18.55 -25.43 -4.66
CA ASP A 306 -19.12 -26.16 -3.53
C ASP A 306 -18.78 -27.65 -3.70
N ASN A 307 -17.62 -27.99 -3.12
CA ASN A 307 -17.12 -29.29 -2.74
C ASN A 307 -18.24 -30.24 -2.26
N GLU A 308 -18.77 -31.06 -3.18
CA GLU A 308 -19.41 -32.33 -2.85
C GLU A 308 -18.42 -33.46 -3.14
N GLN A 309 -17.77 -33.90 -2.06
CA GLN A 309 -17.03 -35.16 -1.99
C GLN A 309 -17.95 -36.30 -2.44
N SER A 310 -17.80 -36.76 -3.67
CA SER A 310 -18.29 -38.07 -4.09
C SER A 310 -17.28 -39.11 -3.62
N SER A 311 -17.55 -39.69 -2.45
CA SER A 311 -16.87 -40.89 -1.98
C SER A 311 -17.27 -42.06 -2.89
N GLU A 312 -16.47 -42.34 -3.90
CA GLU A 312 -16.57 -43.53 -4.72
C GLU A 312 -15.90 -44.68 -3.96
N SER A 313 -16.71 -45.41 -3.20
CA SER A 313 -16.33 -46.67 -2.54
C SER A 313 -16.55 -47.80 -3.55
N ASP A 314 -15.50 -48.19 -4.26
CA ASP A 314 -15.47 -49.43 -5.01
C ASP A 314 -15.38 -50.62 -4.02
N SER A 315 -16.45 -51.42 -3.98
CA SER A 315 -16.47 -52.77 -3.41
C SER A 315 -17.57 -53.55 -4.11
N ASP A 316 -17.23 -54.16 -5.25
CA ASP A 316 -17.39 -55.59 -5.56
C ASP A 316 -17.05 -55.90 -7.03
#